data_AF-A0AAD6QXW1-F1
#
_entry.id   AF-A0AAD6QXW1-F1
#
_cell.length_a   1.000
_cell.length_b   1.000
_cell.length_c   1.000
_cell.angle_alpha   90.00
_cell.angle_beta   90.00
_cell.angle_gamma   90.00
#
_symmetry.space_group_name_H-M   'P 1'
#
loop_
_entity.id
_entity.type
_entity.pdbx_description
1 polymer ?
#
loop_
_entity_poly.entity_id
_entity_poly.type
_entity_poly.pdbx_seq_one_letter_code
_entity_poly.pdbx_strand_id
1 'polypeptide(L)'
;MPVWFAKSRAISHHLNRKVGFMGILHHKFWTSSCSRHPSSLSSIVIPAGIHEDHPTPHVFPFNSSITTRFSLRRFKSTKAASQLEQLYSTDDDDHDTSQALDFPGGKVTYIPEMRFLSESNGKRVPCYRVLDDNGEIIRGSDYEQLSEEFAVKIYSNMVSLQMMDTVFYEAQRQGRISFYLTSTGEEAINIASAAALSTDDIILPQYREPGILLWRGFTIQEFANQCFGNKDDYGKGRQMPIHYGSKKHNFVTVSSPIATQLPQAVGIAYSLKMDKKDSCVVTYTGDGGTSEGDFHAALNFAAVTEAPVVFICRNNGWAISTHISEQFRSTILITSLLPLPVLFSSTRSPLLQLTSNFYRSM
;
A
#
# COMPACT_ATOMS: atom_id res chain seq x y z
N MET A 1 -20.76 35.76 -41.69
CA MET A 1 -21.45 37.07 -41.57
C MET A 1 -22.81 36.86 -40.91
N PRO A 2 -23.39 37.88 -40.21
CA PRO A 2 -23.74 37.64 -38.80
C PRO A 2 -25.10 38.20 -38.29
N VAL A 3 -25.51 37.77 -37.08
CA VAL A 3 -26.28 38.51 -36.04
C VAL A 3 -25.85 37.91 -34.68
N TRP A 4 -25.40 38.58 -33.63
CA TRP A 4 -25.04 40.00 -33.36
C TRP A 4 -26.05 40.95 -32.67
N PHE A 5 -26.64 40.51 -31.54
CA PHE A 5 -27.08 41.39 -30.43
C PHE A 5 -26.63 40.77 -29.09
N ALA A 6 -26.33 41.47 -27.99
CA ALA A 6 -25.81 42.80 -27.66
C ALA A 6 -25.81 42.84 -26.10
N LYS A 7 -24.93 43.63 -25.49
CA LYS A 7 -24.72 43.69 -24.02
C LYS A 7 -25.87 44.36 -23.26
N SER A 8 -26.02 44.04 -21.97
CA SER A 8 -26.09 45.09 -20.93
C SER A 8 -25.50 44.61 -19.59
N ARG A 9 -25.16 45.55 -18.70
CA ARG A 9 -24.47 45.35 -17.41
C ARG A 9 -25.30 45.89 -16.23
N ALA A 10 -24.95 45.42 -15.02
CA ALA A 10 -25.27 45.98 -13.69
C ALA A 10 -26.73 45.80 -13.25
N ILE A 11 -27.04 45.53 -11.97
CA ILE A 11 -26.69 46.30 -10.75
C ILE A 11 -26.55 45.37 -9.53
N SER A 12 -25.77 45.80 -8.52
CA SER A 12 -25.67 45.16 -7.20
C SER A 12 -26.37 46.02 -6.13
N HIS A 13 -27.10 45.42 -5.17
CA HIS A 13 -26.93 45.66 -3.71
C HIS A 13 -27.97 44.93 -2.82
N HIS A 14 -27.50 44.42 -1.67
CA HIS A 14 -28.17 44.22 -0.35
C HIS A 14 -29.52 43.45 -0.26
N LEU A 15 -29.70 42.50 0.67
CA LEU A 15 -29.73 42.76 2.14
C LEU A 15 -29.52 41.49 3.01
N ASN A 16 -29.06 41.69 4.25
CA ASN A 16 -28.93 40.66 5.31
C ASN A 16 -30.21 40.57 6.18
N ARG A 17 -30.60 39.37 6.66
CA ARG A 17 -30.72 39.00 8.12
C ARG A 17 -31.48 37.70 8.47
N LYS A 18 -30.95 37.01 9.51
CA LYS A 18 -31.61 36.25 10.60
C LYS A 18 -32.41 34.97 10.26
N VAL A 19 -32.00 33.77 10.71
CA VAL A 19 -32.02 33.16 12.09
C VAL A 19 -33.40 32.58 12.48
N GLY A 20 -33.44 31.27 12.79
CA GLY A 20 -34.46 30.73 13.72
C GLY A 20 -34.93 29.26 13.55
N PHE A 21 -34.49 28.40 14.48
CA PHE A 21 -35.26 27.32 15.14
C PHE A 21 -35.82 26.08 14.39
N MET A 22 -35.19 24.93 14.71
CA MET A 22 -35.77 23.76 15.42
C MET A 22 -37.01 23.02 14.87
N GLY A 23 -36.85 21.72 14.62
CA GLY A 23 -37.94 20.79 14.28
C GLY A 23 -37.54 19.32 14.47
N ILE A 24 -37.65 18.80 15.70
CA ILE A 24 -37.54 17.37 16.00
C ILE A 24 -38.87 16.71 15.63
N LEU A 25 -38.85 15.60 14.87
CA LEU A 25 -40.02 14.73 14.75
C LEU A 25 -39.63 13.26 14.67
N HIS A 26 -40.28 12.47 15.53
CA HIS A 26 -39.94 11.10 15.89
C HIS A 26 -41.15 10.24 15.52
N HIS A 27 -41.02 9.21 14.66
CA HIS A 27 -42.11 8.24 14.50
C HIS A 27 -41.68 6.81 14.13
N LYS A 28 -41.65 5.98 15.18
CA LYS A 28 -41.97 4.54 15.29
C LYS A 28 -41.97 3.63 14.05
N PHE A 29 -41.11 2.61 14.13
CA PHE A 29 -41.44 1.18 14.08
C PHE A 29 -42.57 0.68 13.16
N TRP A 30 -42.22 -0.25 12.27
CA TRP A 30 -43.09 -1.38 11.94
C TRP A 30 -42.28 -2.69 11.95
N THR A 31 -42.80 -3.71 12.64
CA THR A 31 -42.22 -5.05 12.72
C THR A 31 -42.98 -6.01 11.80
N SER A 32 -42.28 -6.95 11.16
CA SER A 32 -42.89 -8.21 10.73
C SER A 32 -41.86 -9.34 10.74
N SER A 33 -42.08 -10.31 11.62
CA SER A 33 -41.39 -11.61 11.59
C SER A 33 -42.26 -12.61 10.85
N CYS A 34 -41.66 -13.46 10.01
CA CYS A 34 -42.21 -14.78 9.72
C CYS A 34 -41.08 -15.74 9.30
N SER A 35 -41.29 -17.06 9.44
CA SER A 35 -40.17 -18.01 9.61
C SER A 35 -40.43 -19.41 9.03
N ARG A 36 -39.32 -20.15 8.77
CA ARG A 36 -39.16 -21.63 8.61
C ARG A 36 -39.38 -22.28 7.22
N HIS A 37 -38.24 -22.72 6.62
CA HIS A 37 -37.82 -24.13 6.32
C HIS A 37 -38.70 -25.12 5.51
N PRO A 38 -38.18 -26.29 5.02
CA PRO A 38 -36.79 -26.76 4.80
C PRO A 38 -36.58 -27.54 3.45
N SER A 39 -35.53 -28.41 3.37
CA SER A 39 -35.28 -29.56 2.45
C SER A 39 -34.51 -29.28 1.14
N SER A 40 -33.65 -30.18 0.59
CA SER A 40 -33.09 -31.48 1.05
C SER A 40 -31.74 -31.83 0.36
N LEU A 41 -31.08 -32.90 0.81
CA LEU A 41 -29.77 -33.42 0.33
C LEU A 41 -29.85 -34.22 -0.99
N SER A 42 -28.73 -34.22 -1.73
CA SER A 42 -28.05 -35.41 -2.30
C SER A 42 -26.73 -34.97 -2.97
N SER A 43 -25.73 -35.78 -3.29
CA SER A 43 -25.08 -36.98 -2.72
C SER A 43 -24.29 -37.64 -3.87
N ILE A 44 -22.95 -37.51 -3.84
CA ILE A 44 -21.94 -38.52 -4.26
C ILE A 44 -21.98 -39.06 -5.72
N VAL A 45 -20.82 -39.06 -6.42
CA VAL A 45 -20.12 -40.27 -6.96
C VAL A 45 -18.85 -39.84 -7.73
N ILE A 46 -17.76 -40.59 -7.51
CA ILE A 46 -16.45 -40.52 -8.19
C ILE A 46 -16.31 -41.76 -9.09
N PRO A 47 -15.51 -41.71 -10.16
CA PRO A 47 -14.71 -42.90 -10.53
C PRO A 47 -13.19 -42.62 -10.59
N ALA A 48 -12.42 -43.52 -9.99
CA ALA A 48 -11.00 -43.75 -10.31
C ALA A 48 -10.89 -44.56 -11.63
N GLY A 49 -9.74 -44.77 -12.29
CA GLY A 49 -8.32 -44.48 -12.03
C GLY A 49 -7.47 -45.31 -13.03
N ILE A 50 -6.17 -45.58 -12.72
CA ILE A 50 -5.23 -46.60 -13.27
C ILE A 50 -3.96 -46.05 -13.99
N HIS A 51 -2.78 -46.34 -13.40
CA HIS A 51 -1.42 -46.70 -13.92
C HIS A 51 -0.83 -46.08 -15.22
N GLU A 52 0.50 -45.95 -15.42
CA GLU A 52 1.72 -45.88 -14.57
C GLU A 52 2.93 -45.49 -15.48
N ASP A 53 4.14 -45.45 -14.92
CA ASP A 53 5.49 -45.54 -15.54
C ASP A 53 6.44 -44.31 -15.52
N HIS A 54 7.65 -44.59 -15.03
CA HIS A 54 8.86 -43.75 -15.06
C HIS A 54 9.75 -44.09 -16.28
N PRO A 55 10.68 -43.20 -16.68
CA PRO A 55 12.07 -43.48 -16.30
C PRO A 55 12.98 -42.25 -16.04
N THR A 56 14.07 -42.51 -15.33
CA THR A 56 15.37 -41.78 -15.34
C THR A 56 16.46 -42.83 -15.67
N PRO A 57 17.75 -42.55 -15.97
CA PRO A 57 18.56 -41.37 -15.59
C PRO A 57 19.54 -40.86 -16.68
N HIS A 58 20.42 -39.91 -16.34
CA HIS A 58 21.85 -39.92 -16.74
C HIS A 58 22.68 -38.97 -15.86
N VAL A 59 23.94 -39.35 -15.58
CA VAL A 59 24.91 -38.62 -14.74
C VAL A 59 26.24 -38.58 -15.48
N PHE A 60 26.92 -37.44 -15.51
CA PHE A 60 28.39 -37.37 -15.67
C PHE A 60 28.97 -36.22 -14.82
N PRO A 61 30.20 -36.34 -14.27
CA PRO A 61 30.74 -35.43 -13.28
C PRO A 61 31.69 -34.39 -13.88
N PHE A 62 31.90 -33.28 -13.17
CA PHE A 62 33.16 -32.52 -13.27
C PHE A 62 33.56 -31.91 -11.94
N ASN A 63 34.85 -31.97 -11.63
CA ASN A 63 35.46 -31.55 -10.38
C ASN A 63 36.51 -30.47 -10.68
N SER A 64 36.36 -29.26 -10.14
CA SER A 64 37.45 -28.28 -10.08
C SER A 64 37.19 -27.19 -9.03
N SER A 65 38.09 -27.09 -8.07
CA SER A 65 38.09 -26.11 -6.98
C SER A 65 38.31 -24.68 -7.51
N ILE A 66 37.40 -23.74 -7.22
CA ILE A 66 37.70 -22.30 -7.24
C ILE A 66 37.25 -21.68 -5.92
N THR A 67 38.23 -21.26 -5.12
CA THR A 67 38.04 -20.74 -3.77
C THR A 67 37.80 -19.22 -3.79
N THR A 68 36.58 -18.78 -4.14
CA THR A 68 36.19 -17.37 -4.00
C THR A 68 35.46 -17.13 -2.68
N ARG A 69 36.02 -16.24 -1.83
CA ARG A 69 35.47 -15.86 -0.52
C ARG A 69 34.16 -15.08 -0.65
N PHE A 70 33.03 -15.79 -0.76
CA PHE A 70 31.71 -15.17 -0.62
C PHE A 70 31.40 -14.87 0.84
N SER A 71 31.41 -13.60 1.22
CA SER A 71 30.88 -13.15 2.51
C SER A 71 29.34 -13.20 2.48
N LEU A 72 28.77 -14.31 2.95
CA LEU A 72 27.33 -14.48 3.16
C LEU A 72 26.80 -13.57 4.28
N ARG A 73 26.62 -12.27 4.00
CA ARG A 73 25.71 -11.42 4.79
C ARG A 73 24.29 -11.59 4.25
N ARG A 74 23.72 -12.75 4.56
CA ARG A 74 22.35 -13.15 4.20
C ARG A 74 21.34 -12.38 5.07
N PHE A 75 20.17 -12.08 4.49
CA PHE A 75 19.05 -11.41 5.16
C PHE A 75 18.75 -12.06 6.52
N LYS A 76 18.62 -11.23 7.58
CA LYS A 76 18.15 -11.64 8.90
C LYS A 76 16.72 -11.15 9.10
N SER A 77 15.75 -12.04 8.91
CA SER A 77 14.41 -11.86 9.46
C SER A 77 14.47 -12.20 10.95
N THR A 78 14.61 -11.19 11.83
CA THR A 78 14.78 -11.44 13.27
C THR A 78 13.90 -10.60 14.19
N LYS A 79 13.09 -9.64 13.69
CA LYS A 79 12.28 -8.74 14.55
C LYS A 79 10.89 -9.28 14.94
N ALA A 80 10.21 -10.02 14.06
CA ALA A 80 8.89 -10.57 14.36
C ALA A 80 8.96 -11.69 15.43
N ALA A 81 9.95 -12.58 15.32
CA ALA A 81 10.16 -13.67 16.29
C ALA A 81 10.44 -13.15 17.71
N SER A 82 11.31 -12.14 17.85
CA SER A 82 11.68 -11.59 19.17
C SER A 82 10.54 -10.88 19.89
N GLN A 83 9.57 -10.30 19.17
CA GLN A 83 8.38 -9.70 19.78
C GLN A 83 7.38 -10.77 20.26
N LEU A 84 7.35 -11.94 19.61
CA LEU A 84 6.57 -13.08 20.09
C LEU A 84 7.16 -13.63 21.39
N GLU A 85 8.48 -13.83 21.46
CA GLU A 85 9.16 -14.31 22.68
C GLU A 85 8.92 -13.38 23.89
N GLN A 86 8.93 -12.06 23.68
CA GLN A 86 8.63 -11.08 24.74
C GLN A 86 7.17 -11.09 25.22
N LEU A 87 6.21 -11.55 24.42
CA LEU A 87 4.81 -11.71 24.82
C LEU A 87 4.56 -12.98 25.64
N TYR A 88 5.48 -13.95 25.61
CA TYR A 88 5.43 -15.19 26.41
C TYR A 88 6.41 -15.18 27.60
N SER A 89 7.23 -14.14 27.74
CA SER A 89 8.16 -13.94 28.87
C SER A 89 7.54 -13.03 29.93
N THR A 90 6.43 -13.45 30.55
CA THR A 90 6.01 -12.88 31.84
C THR A 90 6.81 -13.52 32.96
N ASP A 91 7.42 -12.69 33.81
CA ASP A 91 8.21 -13.12 34.95
C ASP A 91 7.40 -14.00 35.91
N ASP A 92 7.87 -15.23 36.15
CA ASP A 92 7.57 -16.04 37.34
C ASP A 92 8.72 -17.07 37.50
N ASP A 93 9.73 -16.70 38.27
CA ASP A 93 10.74 -17.64 38.80
C ASP A 93 10.06 -18.49 39.91
N ASP A 94 9.42 -19.60 39.53
CA ASP A 94 9.35 -20.79 40.40
C ASP A 94 8.89 -22.06 39.65
N HIS A 95 9.28 -23.21 40.19
CA HIS A 95 9.11 -24.56 39.61
C HIS A 95 7.70 -24.90 39.07
N ASP A 96 7.55 -25.11 37.74
CA ASP A 96 7.19 -26.43 37.16
C ASP A 96 7.41 -26.50 35.63
N THR A 97 7.37 -27.71 35.11
CA THR A 97 7.42 -28.13 33.71
C THR A 97 6.39 -27.43 32.80
N SER A 98 6.80 -26.35 32.13
CA SER A 98 6.10 -25.81 30.96
C SER A 98 6.24 -26.77 29.77
N GLN A 99 5.45 -27.85 29.81
CA GLN A 99 5.33 -28.78 28.70
C GLN A 99 4.95 -27.99 27.44
N ALA A 100 5.76 -28.13 26.39
CA ALA A 100 5.55 -27.49 25.10
C ALA A 100 5.54 -28.57 24.02
N LEU A 101 4.48 -28.59 23.20
CA LEU A 101 4.43 -29.44 22.03
C LEU A 101 5.14 -28.77 20.86
N ASP A 102 5.99 -29.52 20.17
CA ASP A 102 6.62 -29.09 18.93
C ASP A 102 5.74 -29.51 17.75
N PHE A 103 4.96 -28.57 17.22
CA PHE A 103 4.14 -28.77 16.03
C PHE A 103 4.89 -28.30 14.77
N PRO A 104 4.56 -28.80 13.56
CA PRO A 104 5.18 -28.34 12.32
C PRO A 104 5.09 -26.82 12.03
N GLY A 105 4.20 -26.09 12.74
CA GLY A 105 4.07 -24.63 12.68
C GLY A 105 4.77 -23.85 13.80
N GLY A 106 5.45 -24.54 14.73
CA GLY A 106 6.15 -23.94 15.87
C GLY A 106 5.83 -24.62 17.21
N LYS A 107 6.58 -24.23 18.24
CA LYS A 107 6.35 -24.70 19.62
C LYS A 107 5.13 -24.02 20.23
N VAL A 108 4.27 -24.81 20.86
CA VAL A 108 3.07 -24.35 21.57
C VAL A 108 3.20 -24.74 23.04
N THR A 109 3.35 -23.73 23.91
CA THR A 109 3.35 -23.89 25.36
C THR A 109 1.92 -24.10 25.86
N TYR A 110 1.71 -25.05 26.76
CA TYR A 110 0.40 -25.20 27.41
C TYR A 110 0.13 -24.06 28.40
N ILE A 111 -1.15 -23.67 28.50
CA ILE A 111 -1.69 -22.85 29.59
C ILE A 111 -2.80 -23.64 30.28
N PRO A 112 -2.86 -23.66 31.63
CA PRO A 112 -3.86 -24.46 32.37
C PRO A 112 -5.26 -23.84 32.35
N GLU A 113 -5.37 -22.56 31.98
CA GLU A 113 -6.62 -21.80 31.93
C GLU A 113 -6.97 -21.39 30.49
N MET A 114 -8.25 -21.48 30.13
CA MET A 114 -8.74 -20.93 28.86
C MET A 114 -8.68 -19.40 28.89
N ARG A 115 -7.66 -18.83 28.22
CA ARG A 115 -7.50 -17.38 28.06
C ARG A 115 -7.69 -17.00 26.60
N PHE A 116 -8.69 -16.18 26.31
CA PHE A 116 -8.82 -15.52 25.01
C PHE A 116 -7.85 -14.34 24.95
N LEU A 117 -7.03 -14.27 23.91
CA LEU A 117 -6.25 -13.08 23.60
C LEU A 117 -7.23 -11.97 23.20
N SER A 118 -7.39 -10.95 24.06
CA SER A 118 -8.17 -9.77 23.72
C SER A 118 -7.48 -8.98 22.60
N GLU A 119 -8.28 -8.21 21.85
CA GLU A 119 -7.72 -7.21 20.93
C GLU A 119 -6.73 -6.33 21.69
N SER A 120 -5.52 -6.16 21.14
CA SER A 120 -4.35 -5.66 21.86
C SER A 120 -4.62 -4.33 22.58
N ASN A 121 -4.75 -4.38 23.91
CA ASN A 121 -5.13 -3.23 24.71
C ASN A 121 -4.02 -2.16 24.74
N GLY A 122 -4.25 -1.04 24.05
CA GLY A 122 -3.88 0.27 24.58
C GLY A 122 -2.75 1.07 23.90
N LYS A 123 -1.95 0.50 22.99
CA LYS A 123 -0.89 1.28 22.29
C LYS A 123 -0.95 1.13 20.77
N ARG A 124 -1.39 2.21 20.10
CA ARG A 124 -1.18 2.44 18.67
C ARG A 124 0.32 2.42 18.36
N VAL A 125 0.75 1.79 17.26
CA VAL A 125 2.13 1.90 16.77
C VAL A 125 2.44 3.40 16.58
N PRO A 126 3.52 3.94 17.18
CA PRO A 126 3.86 5.35 17.01
C PRO A 126 4.06 5.71 15.53
N CYS A 127 3.58 6.87 15.13
CA CYS A 127 3.89 7.42 13.82
C CYS A 127 5.32 7.99 13.85
N TYR A 128 6.17 7.54 12.92
CA TYR A 128 7.49 8.13 12.73
C TYR A 128 7.34 9.54 12.12
N ARG A 129 8.02 10.52 12.72
CA ARG A 129 7.94 11.93 12.32
C ARG A 129 9.29 12.62 12.56
N VAL A 130 9.78 13.36 11.56
CA VAL A 130 11.04 14.12 11.62
C VAL A 130 10.78 15.60 11.91
N LEU A 131 9.82 16.19 11.20
CA LEU A 131 9.46 17.62 11.34
C LEU A 131 8.17 17.78 12.15
N ASP A 132 8.11 18.83 12.95
CA ASP A 132 6.87 19.27 13.60
C ASP A 132 5.95 20.06 12.64
N ASP A 133 4.83 20.55 13.17
CA ASP A 133 3.81 21.23 12.38
C ASP A 133 4.25 22.64 11.90
N ASN A 134 5.36 23.15 12.42
CA ASN A 134 6.01 24.39 11.99
C ASN A 134 7.14 24.15 10.97
N GLY A 135 7.50 22.88 10.73
CA GLY A 135 8.65 22.48 9.91
C GLY A 135 9.97 22.36 10.68
N GLU A 136 9.94 22.44 12.02
CA GLU A 136 11.13 22.35 12.87
C GLU A 136 11.52 20.90 13.17
N ILE A 137 12.82 20.63 13.30
CA ILE A 137 13.33 19.26 13.50
C ILE A 137 13.05 18.78 14.93
N ILE A 138 12.36 17.65 15.05
CA ILE A 138 12.02 17.04 16.34
C ILE A 138 13.28 16.45 16.98
N ARG A 139 13.54 16.84 18.24
CA ARG A 139 14.70 16.37 19.01
C ARG A 139 14.66 14.85 19.16
N GLY A 140 15.77 14.20 18.83
CA GLY A 140 15.88 12.74 18.89
C GLY A 140 15.22 12.00 17.71
N SER A 141 14.76 12.71 16.67
CA SER A 141 14.45 12.07 15.40
C SER A 141 15.73 11.56 14.73
N ASP A 142 15.66 10.35 14.20
CA ASP A 142 16.69 9.75 13.36
C ASP A 142 16.36 10.12 11.92
N TYR A 143 17.18 10.94 11.26
CA TYR A 143 16.94 11.40 9.89
C TYR A 143 18.27 11.65 9.17
N GLU A 144 18.23 11.68 7.84
CA GLU A 144 19.37 12.11 7.03
C GLU A 144 19.16 13.50 6.44
N GLN A 145 20.21 14.32 6.49
CA GLN A 145 20.18 15.66 5.95
C GLN A 145 20.22 15.64 4.42
N LEU A 146 19.13 16.07 3.79
CA LEU A 146 19.06 16.33 2.35
C LEU A 146 19.82 17.61 1.99
N SER A 147 20.37 17.66 0.77
CA SER A 147 20.85 18.93 0.21
C SER A 147 19.67 19.86 -0.08
N GLU A 148 19.91 21.17 0.04
CA GLU A 148 18.90 22.20 -0.25
C GLU A 148 18.35 22.06 -1.67
N GLU A 149 19.22 21.86 -2.66
CA GLU A 149 18.85 21.62 -4.06
C GLU A 149 17.86 20.45 -4.22
N PHE A 150 18.07 19.35 -3.50
CA PHE A 150 17.21 18.17 -3.58
C PHE A 150 15.88 18.39 -2.85
N ALA A 151 15.89 19.06 -1.70
CA ALA A 151 14.68 19.46 -0.98
C ALA A 151 13.82 20.44 -1.79
N VAL A 152 14.43 21.45 -2.41
CA VAL A 152 13.78 22.40 -3.32
C VAL A 152 13.21 21.68 -4.54
N LYS A 153 13.91 20.67 -5.09
CA LYS A 153 13.40 19.84 -6.19
C LYS A 153 12.14 19.06 -5.76
N ILE A 154 12.14 18.43 -4.57
CA ILE A 154 10.96 17.73 -4.03
C ILE A 154 9.79 18.71 -3.88
N TYR A 155 10.01 19.85 -3.21
CA TYR A 155 8.99 20.88 -3.02
C TYR A 155 8.40 21.39 -4.33
N SER A 156 9.26 21.71 -5.31
CA SER A 156 8.83 22.19 -6.63
C SER A 156 7.98 21.16 -7.38
N ASN A 157 8.25 19.85 -7.20
CA ASN A 157 7.44 18.78 -7.78
C ASN A 157 6.09 18.62 -7.07
N MET A 158 6.02 18.80 -5.75
CA MET A 158 4.73 18.81 -5.02
C MET A 158 3.84 19.96 -5.48
N VAL A 159 4.39 21.18 -5.59
CA VAL A 159 3.67 22.34 -6.13
C VAL A 159 3.24 22.12 -7.58
N SER A 160 4.12 21.54 -8.41
CA SER A 160 3.79 21.22 -9.81
C SER A 160 2.64 20.22 -9.94
N LEU A 161 2.59 19.20 -9.08
CA LEU A 161 1.47 18.25 -8.99
C LEU A 161 0.16 18.96 -8.59
N GLN A 162 0.18 19.79 -7.55
CA GLN A 162 -0.99 20.53 -7.09
C GLN A 162 -1.55 21.49 -8.17
N MET A 163 -0.66 22.15 -8.91
CA MET A 163 -1.03 23.02 -10.03
C MET A 163 -1.61 22.22 -11.22
N MET A 164 -1.02 21.07 -11.54
CA MET A 164 -1.51 20.15 -12.56
C MET A 164 -2.93 19.65 -12.22
N ASP A 165 -3.15 19.24 -10.97
CA ASP A 165 -4.45 18.80 -10.48
C ASP A 165 -5.51 19.89 -10.57
N THR A 166 -5.16 21.13 -10.20
CA THR A 166 -6.07 22.28 -10.30
C THR A 166 -6.53 22.51 -11.74
N VAL A 167 -5.60 22.45 -12.70
CA VAL A 167 -5.91 22.66 -14.13
C VAL A 167 -6.77 21.54 -14.72
N PHE A 168 -6.44 20.27 -14.46
CA PHE A 168 -7.22 19.16 -15.01
C PHE A 168 -8.56 18.95 -14.31
N TYR A 169 -8.66 19.24 -13.01
CA TYR A 169 -9.94 19.26 -12.30
C TYR A 169 -10.91 20.27 -12.95
N GLU A 170 -10.45 21.50 -13.21
CA GLU A 170 -11.26 22.51 -13.92
C GLU A 170 -11.58 22.12 -15.36
N ALA A 171 -10.65 21.47 -16.08
CA ALA A 171 -10.93 20.91 -17.41
C ALA A 171 -12.03 19.84 -17.36
N GLN A 172 -12.06 19.02 -16.31
CA GLN A 172 -13.09 18.01 -16.07
C GLN A 172 -14.44 18.66 -15.72
N ARG A 173 -14.45 19.70 -14.87
CA ARG A 173 -15.67 20.48 -14.54
C ARG A 173 -16.27 21.17 -15.76
N GLN A 174 -15.44 21.54 -16.74
CA GLN A 174 -15.85 22.08 -18.04
C GLN A 174 -16.24 21.00 -19.08
N GLY A 175 -16.19 19.70 -18.72
CA GLY A 175 -16.50 18.59 -19.62
C GLY A 175 -15.48 18.38 -20.75
N ARG A 176 -14.28 18.95 -20.65
CA ARG A 176 -13.19 18.77 -21.65
C ARG A 176 -12.53 17.40 -21.55
N ILE A 177 -12.51 16.84 -20.35
CA ILE A 177 -12.11 15.44 -20.05
C ILE A 177 -13.24 14.80 -19.23
N SER A 178 -13.44 13.49 -19.38
CA SER A 178 -14.60 12.80 -18.78
C SER A 178 -14.48 12.62 -17.27
N PHE A 179 -13.27 12.37 -16.76
CA PHE A 179 -13.00 12.01 -15.38
C PHE A 179 -11.67 12.61 -14.91
N TYR A 180 -11.53 12.85 -13.60
CA TYR A 180 -10.29 13.26 -12.95
C TYR A 180 -10.39 13.05 -11.43
N LEU A 181 -9.29 12.63 -10.79
CA LEU A 181 -9.12 12.63 -9.33
C LEU A 181 -7.86 13.41 -9.00
N THR A 182 -7.91 14.25 -7.95
CA THR A 182 -6.73 14.95 -7.45
C THR A 182 -5.97 14.09 -6.43
N SER A 183 -4.72 14.48 -6.17
CA SER A 183 -3.82 13.92 -5.16
C SER A 183 -3.61 14.92 -4.00
N THR A 184 -4.58 15.80 -3.77
CA THR A 184 -4.52 16.89 -2.80
C THR A 184 -4.33 16.37 -1.37
N GLY A 185 -3.27 16.81 -0.69
CA GLY A 185 -2.85 16.29 0.63
C GLY A 185 -2.04 14.99 0.57
N GLU A 186 -1.83 14.44 -0.62
CA GLU A 186 -1.05 13.20 -0.87
C GLU A 186 0.18 13.48 -1.77
N GLU A 187 0.54 14.74 -1.99
CA GLU A 187 1.67 15.16 -2.84
C GLU A 187 3.02 14.73 -2.25
N ALA A 188 3.17 14.82 -0.92
CA ALA A 188 4.39 14.43 -0.23
C ALA A 188 4.68 12.93 -0.35
N ILE A 189 3.68 12.07 -0.11
CA ILE A 189 3.85 10.62 -0.23
C ILE A 189 4.10 10.19 -1.68
N ASN A 190 3.56 10.92 -2.65
CA ASN A 190 3.87 10.77 -4.07
C ASN A 190 5.35 11.06 -4.37
N ILE A 191 5.79 12.29 -4.14
CA ILE A 191 7.11 12.76 -4.59
C ILE A 191 8.24 12.15 -3.74
N ALA A 192 8.08 12.11 -2.40
CA ALA A 192 9.14 11.65 -1.51
C ALA A 192 9.39 10.14 -1.64
N SER A 193 8.34 9.32 -1.83
CA SER A 193 8.55 7.88 -2.07
C SER A 193 9.24 7.64 -3.42
N ALA A 194 8.87 8.38 -4.48
CA ALA A 194 9.57 8.33 -5.76
C ALA A 194 11.03 8.81 -5.69
N ALA A 195 11.32 9.78 -4.80
CA ALA A 195 12.66 10.33 -4.59
C ALA A 195 13.61 9.39 -3.82
N ALA A 196 13.07 8.46 -3.02
CA ALA A 196 13.84 7.46 -2.28
C ALA A 196 14.24 6.23 -3.14
N LEU A 197 13.67 6.08 -4.33
CA LEU A 197 13.80 4.90 -5.19
C LEU A 197 14.77 5.11 -6.37
N SER A 198 15.33 4.01 -6.87
CA SER A 198 16.03 3.97 -8.15
C SER A 198 15.04 4.19 -9.31
N THR A 199 15.56 4.58 -10.48
CA THR A 199 14.79 4.54 -11.74
C THR A 199 14.46 3.11 -12.17
N ASP A 200 15.25 2.13 -11.73
CA ASP A 200 15.08 0.71 -12.08
C ASP A 200 13.99 0.00 -11.26
N ASP A 201 13.59 0.58 -10.11
CA ASP A 201 12.52 0.03 -9.27
C ASP A 201 11.16 0.13 -9.99
N ILE A 202 10.37 -0.93 -9.93
CA ILE A 202 9.10 -1.03 -10.65
C ILE A 202 7.95 -0.56 -9.75
N ILE A 203 7.08 0.29 -10.30
CA ILE A 203 5.96 0.90 -9.58
C ILE A 203 4.64 0.29 -10.04
N LEU A 204 3.83 -0.18 -9.09
CA LEU A 204 2.45 -0.59 -9.28
C LEU A 204 1.53 0.38 -8.52
N PRO A 205 0.99 1.41 -9.20
CA PRO A 205 0.12 2.42 -8.60
C PRO A 205 -1.29 1.89 -8.33
N GLN A 206 -2.08 2.65 -7.56
CA GLN A 206 -3.52 2.45 -7.43
C GLN A 206 -4.29 3.39 -8.37
N TYR A 207 -4.17 4.71 -8.17
CA TYR A 207 -4.69 5.79 -9.02
C TYR A 207 -4.36 7.21 -8.49
N ARG A 208 -3.91 7.38 -7.23
CA ARG A 208 -3.48 8.69 -6.67
C ARG A 208 -1.96 8.85 -6.67
N GLU A 209 -1.27 8.19 -7.60
CA GLU A 209 0.19 8.16 -7.71
C GLU A 209 0.79 8.95 -8.92
N PRO A 210 0.15 10.00 -9.50
CA PRO A 210 0.71 10.69 -10.67
C PRO A 210 2.01 11.45 -10.36
N GLY A 211 2.25 11.84 -9.10
CA GLY A 211 3.49 12.53 -8.73
C GLY A 211 4.73 11.64 -8.88
N ILE A 212 4.60 10.31 -8.82
CA ILE A 212 5.70 9.39 -9.08
C ILE A 212 6.15 9.49 -10.54
N LEU A 213 5.19 9.53 -11.47
CA LEU A 213 5.45 9.74 -12.90
C LEU A 213 6.07 11.12 -13.15
N LEU A 214 5.55 12.16 -12.50
CA LEU A 214 6.08 13.53 -12.60
C LEU A 214 7.55 13.59 -12.16
N TRP A 215 7.88 13.02 -10.99
CA TRP A 215 9.25 12.95 -10.47
C TRP A 215 10.19 12.16 -11.39
N ARG A 216 9.69 11.06 -12.01
CA ARG A 216 10.43 10.26 -12.99
C ARG A 216 10.49 10.87 -14.39
N GLY A 217 10.01 12.10 -14.59
CA GLY A 217 10.16 12.86 -15.83
C GLY A 217 9.08 12.61 -16.89
N PHE A 218 7.91 12.10 -16.49
CA PHE A 218 6.71 12.12 -17.33
C PHE A 218 6.17 13.55 -17.41
N THR A 219 5.98 14.04 -18.63
CA THR A 219 5.66 15.45 -18.88
C THR A 219 4.18 15.75 -18.68
N ILE A 220 3.87 17.01 -18.37
CA ILE A 220 2.48 17.52 -18.31
C ILE A 220 1.72 17.27 -19.63
N GLN A 221 2.44 17.26 -20.76
CA GLN A 221 1.85 16.93 -22.06
C GLN A 221 1.50 15.44 -22.17
N GLU A 222 2.32 14.52 -21.66
CA GLU A 222 1.98 13.08 -21.62
C GLU A 222 0.78 12.81 -20.69
N PHE A 223 0.69 13.50 -19.54
CA PHE A 223 -0.51 13.47 -18.68
C PHE A 223 -1.75 13.98 -19.42
N ALA A 224 -1.64 15.11 -20.12
CA ALA A 224 -2.74 15.64 -20.94
C ALA A 224 -3.15 14.66 -22.05
N ASN A 225 -2.20 14.03 -22.73
CA ASN A 225 -2.50 13.09 -23.81
C ASN A 225 -3.38 11.93 -23.33
N GLN A 226 -3.04 11.35 -22.17
CA GLN A 226 -3.82 10.27 -21.55
C GLN A 226 -5.20 10.76 -21.12
N CYS A 227 -5.29 11.91 -20.42
CA CYS A 227 -6.57 12.45 -19.95
C CYS A 227 -7.55 12.84 -21.07
N PHE A 228 -7.03 13.25 -22.23
CA PHE A 228 -7.84 13.54 -23.42
C PHE A 228 -8.02 12.33 -24.34
N GLY A 229 -7.38 11.19 -24.07
CA GLY A 229 -7.41 9.99 -24.91
C GLY A 229 -6.97 10.25 -26.36
N ASN A 230 -6.02 11.17 -26.56
CA ASN A 230 -5.67 11.66 -27.90
C ASN A 230 -4.71 10.71 -28.66
N LYS A 231 -4.37 11.05 -29.91
CA LYS A 231 -3.49 10.24 -30.78
C LYS A 231 -2.08 10.00 -30.23
N ASP A 232 -1.65 10.83 -29.28
CA ASP A 232 -0.31 10.82 -28.68
C ASP A 232 -0.32 10.17 -27.27
N ASP A 233 -1.46 9.56 -26.87
CA ASP A 233 -1.56 8.69 -25.69
C ASP A 233 -0.95 7.31 -25.95
N TYR A 234 -0.04 6.89 -25.07
CA TYR A 234 0.53 5.54 -25.07
C TYR A 234 -0.54 4.45 -24.84
N GLY A 235 -1.60 4.76 -24.09
CA GLY A 235 -2.79 3.94 -23.88
C GLY A 235 -3.77 3.89 -25.06
N LYS A 236 -3.56 4.72 -26.10
CA LYS A 236 -4.38 4.83 -27.32
C LYS A 236 -5.85 5.18 -27.04
N GLY A 237 -6.13 5.96 -26.00
CA GLY A 237 -7.48 6.38 -25.60
C GLY A 237 -8.38 5.25 -25.10
N ARG A 238 -7.80 4.10 -24.72
CA ARG A 238 -8.56 2.89 -24.34
C ARG A 238 -8.98 2.83 -22.89
N GLN A 239 -8.33 3.61 -22.03
CA GLN A 239 -8.60 3.65 -20.60
C GLN A 239 -9.27 4.96 -20.21
N MET A 240 -9.93 4.96 -19.05
CA MET A 240 -10.42 6.17 -18.41
C MET A 240 -9.26 7.16 -18.17
N PRO A 241 -9.49 8.49 -18.17
CA PRO A 241 -8.51 9.44 -17.68
C PRO A 241 -7.96 9.04 -16.30
N ILE A 242 -6.77 9.53 -15.97
CA ILE A 242 -5.95 9.16 -14.80
C ILE A 242 -5.42 7.71 -14.75
N HIS A 243 -5.77 6.86 -15.72
CA HIS A 243 -5.18 5.52 -15.83
C HIS A 243 -3.81 5.57 -16.54
N TYR A 244 -2.86 6.29 -15.93
CA TYR A 244 -1.53 6.47 -16.49
C TYR A 244 -0.70 5.18 -16.50
N GLY A 245 0.25 5.08 -17.42
CA GLY A 245 1.19 3.98 -17.54
C GLY A 245 2.40 4.37 -18.39
N SER A 246 3.60 3.98 -17.98
CA SER A 246 4.81 4.23 -18.77
C SER A 246 5.89 3.17 -18.53
N LYS A 247 6.14 2.37 -19.58
CA LYS A 247 7.27 1.43 -19.61
C LYS A 247 8.62 2.15 -19.46
N LYS A 248 8.76 3.37 -20.00
CA LYS A 248 9.99 4.18 -19.91
C LYS A 248 10.33 4.55 -18.46
N HIS A 249 9.31 4.78 -17.64
CA HIS A 249 9.47 5.21 -16.24
C HIS A 249 9.25 4.08 -15.24
N ASN A 250 9.31 2.81 -15.68
CA ASN A 250 9.05 1.60 -14.88
C ASN A 250 7.76 1.70 -14.04
N PHE A 251 6.70 2.27 -14.64
CA PHE A 251 5.42 2.53 -13.99
C PHE A 251 4.33 1.73 -14.71
N VAL A 252 3.86 0.67 -14.05
CA VAL A 252 2.83 -0.23 -14.59
C VAL A 252 1.52 0.54 -14.74
N THR A 253 0.79 0.26 -15.82
CA THR A 253 -0.46 0.97 -16.13
C THR A 253 -1.52 0.72 -15.06
N VAL A 254 -2.08 1.80 -14.53
CA VAL A 254 -3.24 1.78 -13.60
C VAL A 254 -4.43 1.00 -14.17
N SER A 255 -5.16 0.33 -13.30
CA SER A 255 -6.47 -0.28 -13.57
C SER A 255 -7.47 0.09 -12.46
N SER A 256 -8.77 0.18 -12.77
CA SER A 256 -9.79 0.49 -11.75
C SER A 256 -9.97 -0.56 -10.64
N PRO A 257 -9.85 -1.88 -10.89
CA PRO A 257 -10.05 -2.90 -9.84
C PRO A 257 -9.05 -2.74 -8.69
N ILE A 258 -9.59 -2.43 -7.52
CA ILE A 258 -8.83 -2.16 -6.29
C ILE A 258 -8.04 -3.39 -5.86
N ALA A 259 -6.86 -3.17 -5.29
CA ALA A 259 -5.94 -4.17 -4.74
C ALA A 259 -5.35 -5.22 -5.72
N THR A 260 -5.91 -5.38 -6.93
CA THR A 260 -5.42 -6.36 -7.92
C THR A 260 -3.94 -6.20 -8.30
N GLN A 261 -3.40 -4.99 -8.21
CA GLN A 261 -1.99 -4.68 -8.43
C GLN A 261 -1.05 -5.22 -7.32
N LEU A 262 -1.58 -5.52 -6.14
CA LEU A 262 -0.79 -5.96 -4.98
C LEU A 262 -0.17 -7.36 -5.20
N PRO A 263 -0.92 -8.43 -5.50
CA PRO A 263 -0.32 -9.74 -5.77
C PRO A 263 0.51 -9.74 -7.07
N GLN A 264 0.15 -8.90 -8.04
CA GLN A 264 0.95 -8.69 -9.25
C GLN A 264 2.34 -8.12 -8.93
N ALA A 265 2.42 -7.15 -8.01
CA ALA A 265 3.68 -6.57 -7.54
C ALA A 265 4.58 -7.62 -6.87
N VAL A 266 4.00 -8.54 -6.10
CA VAL A 266 4.71 -9.66 -5.48
C VAL A 266 5.28 -10.61 -6.53
N GLY A 267 4.49 -10.96 -7.54
CA GLY A 267 4.95 -11.80 -8.66
C GLY A 267 6.12 -11.17 -9.42
N ILE A 268 6.06 -9.85 -9.68
CA ILE A 268 7.15 -9.11 -10.33
C ILE A 268 8.39 -9.07 -9.42
N ALA A 269 8.23 -8.77 -8.13
CA ALA A 269 9.32 -8.74 -7.16
C ALA A 269 10.01 -10.10 -7.04
N TYR A 270 9.24 -11.18 -7.00
CA TYR A 270 9.77 -12.53 -6.99
C TYR A 270 10.57 -12.85 -8.26
N SER A 271 10.14 -12.36 -9.43
CA SER A 271 10.93 -12.50 -10.66
C SER A 271 12.26 -11.73 -10.60
N LEU A 272 12.29 -10.51 -10.02
CA LEU A 272 13.54 -9.77 -9.78
C LEU A 272 14.50 -10.54 -8.85
N LYS A 273 13.96 -11.20 -7.81
CA LYS A 273 14.73 -12.06 -6.90
C LYS A 273 15.31 -13.29 -7.63
N MET A 274 14.53 -13.94 -8.49
CA MET A 274 14.99 -15.07 -9.31
C MET A 274 16.09 -14.65 -10.30
N ASP A 275 15.93 -13.49 -10.93
CA ASP A 275 16.91 -12.87 -11.84
C ASP A 275 18.15 -12.30 -11.12
N LYS A 276 18.14 -12.25 -9.78
CA LYS A 276 19.17 -11.64 -8.92
C LYS A 276 19.44 -10.15 -9.23
N LYS A 277 18.40 -9.40 -9.58
CA LYS A 277 18.48 -7.95 -9.83
C LYS A 277 18.54 -7.17 -8.51
N ASP A 278 19.38 -6.13 -8.46
CA ASP A 278 19.48 -5.18 -7.35
C ASP A 278 18.40 -4.09 -7.52
N SER A 279 17.13 -4.50 -7.45
CA SER A 279 15.95 -3.63 -7.65
C SER A 279 14.75 -4.21 -6.90
N CYS A 280 13.83 -3.36 -6.48
CA CYS A 280 12.60 -3.73 -5.79
C CYS A 280 11.34 -3.38 -6.61
N VAL A 281 10.19 -3.80 -6.08
CA VAL A 281 8.88 -3.37 -6.58
C VAL A 281 8.18 -2.59 -5.49
N VAL A 282 7.59 -1.45 -5.82
CA VAL A 282 6.81 -0.64 -4.88
C VAL A 282 5.37 -0.61 -5.35
N THR A 283 4.44 -0.91 -4.44
CA THR A 283 3.01 -0.98 -4.74
C THR A 283 2.20 -0.19 -3.72
N TYR A 284 1.17 0.50 -4.21
CA TYR A 284 0.41 1.48 -3.43
C TYR A 284 -1.03 1.01 -3.23
N THR A 285 -1.62 1.31 -2.07
CA THR A 285 -3.06 1.15 -1.82
C THR A 285 -3.57 2.18 -0.83
N GLY A 286 -4.81 2.63 -0.99
CA GLY A 286 -5.54 3.33 0.07
C GLY A 286 -5.98 2.39 1.19
N ASP A 287 -6.37 2.93 2.35
CA ASP A 287 -6.93 2.16 3.47
C ASP A 287 -8.14 1.29 3.06
N GLY A 288 -9.05 1.81 2.24
CA GLY A 288 -10.16 1.02 1.69
C GLY A 288 -9.73 -0.26 0.92
N GLY A 289 -8.63 -0.20 0.17
CA GLY A 289 -8.13 -1.34 -0.59
C GLY A 289 -7.49 -2.43 0.25
N THR A 290 -7.27 -2.19 1.55
CA THR A 290 -6.72 -3.19 2.47
C THR A 290 -7.75 -4.24 2.93
N SER A 291 -9.04 -3.96 2.72
CA SER A 291 -10.13 -4.90 2.99
C SER A 291 -10.43 -5.85 1.81
N GLU A 292 -9.76 -5.69 0.68
CA GLU A 292 -9.88 -6.59 -0.47
C GLU A 292 -9.08 -7.89 -0.25
N GLY A 293 -9.57 -9.02 -0.78
CA GLY A 293 -8.91 -10.33 -0.63
C GLY A 293 -7.48 -10.36 -1.20
N ASP A 294 -7.23 -9.58 -2.26
CA ASP A 294 -5.92 -9.47 -2.91
C ASP A 294 -4.86 -8.82 -1.99
N PHE A 295 -5.24 -7.97 -1.03
CA PHE A 295 -4.32 -7.42 -0.04
C PHE A 295 -3.76 -8.54 0.86
N HIS A 296 -4.64 -9.42 1.37
CA HIS A 296 -4.22 -10.57 2.17
C HIS A 296 -3.36 -11.55 1.36
N ALA A 297 -3.77 -11.85 0.13
CA ALA A 297 -3.01 -12.74 -0.77
C ALA A 297 -1.60 -12.18 -1.04
N ALA A 298 -1.48 -10.90 -1.36
CA ALA A 298 -0.19 -10.26 -1.63
C ALA A 298 0.76 -10.35 -0.43
N LEU A 299 0.30 -9.98 0.76
CA LEU A 299 1.13 -9.98 1.96
C LEU A 299 1.63 -11.38 2.34
N ASN A 300 0.75 -12.38 2.27
CA ASN A 300 1.12 -13.77 2.54
C ASN A 300 2.13 -14.30 1.52
N PHE A 301 1.90 -14.08 0.22
CA PHE A 301 2.85 -14.49 -0.82
C PHE A 301 4.19 -13.75 -0.71
N ALA A 302 4.19 -12.45 -0.39
CA ALA A 302 5.41 -11.67 -0.20
C ALA A 302 6.26 -12.21 0.96
N ALA A 303 5.62 -12.55 2.08
CA ALA A 303 6.26 -13.19 3.23
C ALA A 303 6.84 -14.57 2.88
N VAL A 304 6.02 -15.48 2.34
CA VAL A 304 6.42 -16.87 2.04
C VAL A 304 7.52 -16.95 0.98
N THR A 305 7.50 -16.06 -0.02
CA THR A 305 8.51 -16.03 -1.08
C THR A 305 9.72 -15.15 -0.74
N GLU A 306 9.68 -14.42 0.40
CA GLU A 306 10.58 -13.32 0.77
C GLU A 306 10.88 -12.40 -0.44
N ALA A 307 9.82 -11.90 -1.09
CA ALA A 307 9.93 -11.07 -2.29
C ALA A 307 10.41 -9.63 -1.94
N PRO A 308 11.28 -9.00 -2.77
CA PRO A 308 11.73 -7.62 -2.59
C PRO A 308 10.63 -6.61 -3.00
N VAL A 309 9.54 -6.57 -2.23
CA VAL A 309 8.38 -5.71 -2.45
C VAL A 309 8.16 -4.75 -1.28
N VAL A 310 7.82 -3.49 -1.59
CA VAL A 310 7.44 -2.47 -0.60
C VAL A 310 5.96 -2.14 -0.79
N PHE A 311 5.16 -2.35 0.26
CA PHE A 311 3.75 -1.99 0.30
C PHE A 311 3.60 -0.61 0.95
N ILE A 312 3.10 0.37 0.20
CA ILE A 312 2.81 1.72 0.71
C ILE A 312 1.31 1.88 0.86
N CYS A 313 0.83 1.81 2.09
CA CYS A 313 -0.58 2.06 2.40
C CYS A 313 -0.81 3.54 2.76
N ARG A 314 -1.64 4.21 1.96
CA ARG A 314 -2.07 5.59 2.16
C ARG A 314 -3.37 5.59 2.96
N ASN A 315 -3.27 5.77 4.29
CA ASN A 315 -4.44 5.90 5.15
C ASN A 315 -4.80 7.38 5.29
N ASN A 316 -5.83 7.83 4.57
CA ASN A 316 -6.34 9.21 4.63
C ASN A 316 -7.66 9.31 5.42
N GLY A 317 -8.10 8.20 6.03
CA GLY A 317 -9.31 8.11 6.84
C GLY A 317 -10.59 7.74 6.09
N TRP A 318 -10.57 7.66 4.75
CA TRP A 318 -11.79 7.56 3.94
C TRP A 318 -11.67 6.71 2.66
N ALA A 319 -12.53 5.71 2.55
CA ALA A 319 -12.82 5.00 1.31
C ALA A 319 -14.07 5.59 0.63
N ILE A 320 -13.89 6.61 -0.22
CA ILE A 320 -14.94 7.41 -0.90
C ILE A 320 -15.86 8.16 0.09
N SER A 321 -16.76 7.45 0.76
CA SER A 321 -17.67 7.97 1.78
C SER A 321 -17.66 7.15 3.08
N THR A 322 -16.96 6.01 3.09
CA THR A 322 -16.85 5.11 4.25
C THR A 322 -15.66 5.55 5.10
N HIS A 323 -15.90 5.83 6.38
CA HIS A 323 -14.85 6.22 7.33
C HIS A 323 -14.08 4.99 7.83
N ILE A 324 -12.81 5.14 8.22
CA ILE A 324 -11.98 4.03 8.73
C ILE A 324 -12.61 3.23 9.89
N SER A 325 -13.49 3.82 10.71
CA SER A 325 -14.20 3.11 11.79
C SER A 325 -15.23 2.09 11.30
N GLU A 326 -15.65 2.21 10.04
CA GLU A 326 -16.50 1.26 9.32
C GLU A 326 -15.67 0.31 8.46
N GLN A 327 -14.46 0.72 8.06
CA GLN A 327 -13.54 -0.05 7.21
C GLN A 327 -12.85 -1.20 7.95
N PHE A 328 -12.33 -0.95 9.17
CA PHE A 328 -11.66 -1.96 9.99
C PHE A 328 -11.74 -1.64 11.50
N ARG A 329 -11.56 -2.67 12.33
CA ARG A 329 -11.53 -2.55 13.80
C ARG A 329 -10.12 -2.65 14.40
N SER A 330 -9.15 -3.12 13.62
CA SER A 330 -7.74 -3.18 14.03
C SER A 330 -7.16 -1.80 14.36
N THR A 331 -6.42 -1.71 15.46
CA THR A 331 -5.82 -0.48 16.00
C THR A 331 -5.05 0.34 14.95
N ILE A 332 -4.26 -0.33 14.09
CA ILE A 332 -3.63 0.18 12.87
C ILE A 332 -3.52 -0.99 11.88
N LEU A 333 -3.48 -0.70 10.58
CA LEU A 333 -3.07 -1.64 9.52
C LEU A 333 -1.71 -2.32 9.72
N ILE A 334 -0.83 -1.77 10.56
CA ILE A 334 0.44 -2.42 10.94
C ILE A 334 0.19 -3.59 11.90
N THR A 335 -0.89 -3.55 12.69
CA THR A 335 -1.22 -4.57 13.70
C THR A 335 -1.76 -5.86 13.06
N SER A 336 -2.51 -5.76 11.96
CA SER A 336 -2.95 -6.94 11.20
C SER A 336 -1.81 -7.64 10.43
N LEU A 337 -0.64 -7.01 10.36
CA LEU A 337 0.57 -7.57 9.74
C LEU A 337 1.46 -8.33 10.73
N LEU A 338 1.22 -8.26 12.05
CA LEU A 338 2.11 -8.86 13.05
C LEU A 338 2.38 -10.38 12.92
N PRO A 339 1.46 -11.25 12.44
CA PRO A 339 1.79 -12.65 12.19
C PRO A 339 2.51 -12.89 10.84
N LEU A 340 2.68 -11.87 10.01
CA LEU A 340 3.36 -11.95 8.71
C LEU A 340 4.72 -11.21 8.78
N PRO A 341 5.83 -11.82 8.34
CA PRO A 341 7.13 -11.14 8.30
C PRO A 341 7.17 -10.06 7.19
N VAL A 342 6.61 -8.89 7.49
CA VAL A 342 6.74 -7.68 6.65
C VAL A 342 8.13 -7.07 6.87
N LEU A 343 9.07 -7.51 6.04
CA LEU A 343 10.42 -6.97 5.97
C LEU A 343 10.44 -5.69 5.12
N PHE A 344 10.75 -4.55 5.75
CA PHE A 344 11.25 -3.39 5.02
C PHE A 344 12.64 -3.74 4.48
N SER A 345 12.78 -3.79 3.15
CA SER A 345 14.01 -4.23 2.50
C SER A 345 15.13 -3.20 2.61
N SER A 346 16.21 -3.59 3.30
CA SER A 346 17.46 -2.82 3.35
C SER A 346 18.12 -2.79 1.96
N THR A 347 17.92 -1.68 1.23
CA THR A 347 18.59 -1.42 -0.05
C THR A 347 19.14 -0.01 -0.13
N ARG A 348 20.48 0.07 -0.09
CA ARG A 348 21.46 1.06 -0.59
C ARG A 348 21.20 2.58 -0.67
N SER A 349 19.99 3.10 -0.59
CA SER A 349 19.76 4.54 -0.39
C SER A 349 20.01 4.86 1.08
N PRO A 350 20.93 5.79 1.41
CA PRO A 350 21.11 6.28 2.78
C PRO A 350 19.75 6.69 3.41
N LEU A 351 18.87 7.32 2.61
CA LEU A 351 17.53 7.78 3.01
C LEU A 351 16.54 6.68 3.44
N LEU A 352 16.86 5.40 3.27
CA LEU A 352 16.07 4.25 3.73
C LEU A 352 16.78 3.42 4.82
N GLN A 353 17.92 3.90 5.33
CA GLN A 353 18.80 3.13 6.21
C GLN A 353 18.42 3.18 7.71
N LEU A 354 17.44 4.02 8.08
CA LEU A 354 17.12 4.38 9.47
C LEU A 354 16.01 3.54 10.12
N THR A 355 16.11 2.20 10.03
CA THR A 355 15.26 1.28 10.83
C THR A 355 16.01 0.12 11.51
N SER A 356 17.34 0.25 11.73
CA SER A 356 18.14 -0.84 12.32
C SER A 356 19.17 -0.52 13.41
N ASN A 357 19.41 0.73 13.84
CA ASN A 357 20.55 1.08 14.72
C ASN A 357 20.22 1.76 16.08
N PHE A 358 19.06 1.47 16.68
CA PHE A 358 18.81 1.78 18.10
C PHE A 358 18.44 0.51 18.87
N TYR A 359 19.48 -0.16 19.41
CA TYR A 359 19.54 -1.01 20.61
C TYR A 359 20.84 -1.82 20.60
N ARG A 360 21.96 -1.11 20.82
CA ARG A 360 23.23 -1.66 21.30
C ARG A 360 23.82 -0.62 22.24
N SER A 361 24.16 -1.03 23.46
CA SER A 361 24.62 -0.17 24.57
C SER A 361 23.55 0.66 25.29
N MET A 362 22.52 -0.02 25.81
CA MET A 362 22.36 -0.20 27.27
C MET A 362 21.46 -1.42 27.52
#